data_AF-A0A7S2QX97-F1
#
_entry.id   AF-A0A7S2QX97-F1
#
_cell.length_a   1.000
_cell.length_b   1.000
_cell.length_c   1.000
_cell.angle_alpha   90.00
_cell.angle_beta   90.00
_cell.angle_gamma   90.00
#
_symmetry.space_group_name_H-M   'P 1'
#
loop_
_entity.id
_entity.type
_entity.pdbx_description
1 polymer ?
#
loop_
_entity_poly.entity_id
_entity_poly.type
_entity_poly.pdbx_seq_one_letter_code
_entity_poly.pdbx_strand_id
1 'polypeptide(L)'
;ALDGNNKQRLGRAAYKARVWYHGPSFAGFAWNAATDNAGTTTWTPGSWSVSRALTHAWAPLLDKETRPIASAGRTDRGVHAVASAVSFWTKRLDVDVADIERAVANSPPGRVGALRVTHVTSAPHSF
;
A
#
# COMPACT_ATOMS: atom_id res chain seq x y z
N ALA A 1 21.83 -19.16 14.63
CA ALA A 1 21.83 -18.88 13.18
C ALA A 1 21.03 -17.60 12.97
N LEU A 2 21.71 -16.55 12.48
CA LEU A 2 21.23 -15.21 12.11
C LEU A 2 20.43 -14.45 13.19
N ASP A 3 21.14 -13.83 14.12
CA ASP A 3 20.67 -12.64 14.87
C ASP A 3 20.47 -11.48 13.89
N GLY A 4 19.31 -11.45 13.26
CA GLY A 4 18.83 -10.31 12.49
C GLY A 4 18.55 -9.15 13.43
N ASN A 5 19.59 -8.36 13.70
CA ASN A 5 19.56 -7.16 14.54
C ASN A 5 18.66 -6.08 13.90
N ASN A 6 17.33 -6.26 13.99
CA ASN A 6 16.33 -5.30 13.56
C ASN A 6 16.23 -4.18 14.62
N LYS A 7 17.34 -3.45 14.82
CA LYS A 7 17.38 -2.29 15.70
C LYS A 7 16.40 -1.25 15.19
N GLN A 8 15.33 -1.08 15.95
CA GLN A 8 14.29 -0.11 15.66
C GLN A 8 14.85 1.30 15.53
N ARG A 9 14.22 2.09 14.66
CA ARG A 9 14.51 3.53 14.53
C ARG A 9 13.41 4.30 15.25
N LEU A 10 13.75 4.89 16.40
CA LEU A 10 12.89 5.83 17.15
C LEU A 10 12.22 6.86 16.23
N GLY A 11 10.96 7.22 16.53
CA GLY A 11 10.21 8.23 15.78
C GLY A 11 9.54 7.73 14.49
N ARG A 12 9.12 6.46 14.44
CA ARG A 12 8.38 5.88 13.31
C ARG A 12 7.17 5.09 13.81
N ALA A 13 6.01 5.33 13.19
CA ALA A 13 4.86 4.45 13.29
C ALA A 13 4.88 3.49 12.10
N ALA A 14 4.65 2.20 12.35
CA ALA A 14 4.58 1.16 11.32
C ALA A 14 3.20 0.52 11.32
N TYR A 15 2.74 0.12 10.14
CA TYR A 15 1.41 -0.44 9.92
C TYR A 15 1.50 -1.68 9.05
N LYS A 16 0.62 -2.64 9.34
CA LYS A 16 0.36 -3.81 8.52
C LYS A 16 -1.08 -3.74 8.04
N ALA A 17 -1.30 -3.90 6.75
CA ALA A 17 -2.62 -3.91 6.15
C ALA A 17 -2.84 -5.20 5.35
N ARG A 18 -4.08 -5.68 5.34
CA ARG A 18 -4.56 -6.69 4.39
C ARG A 18 -5.33 -5.97 3.29
N VAL A 19 -4.98 -6.28 2.06
CA VAL A 19 -5.53 -5.62 0.88
C VAL A 19 -6.22 -6.65 -0.01
N TRP A 20 -7.45 -6.34 -0.37
CA TRP A 20 -8.19 -6.99 -1.43
C TRP A 20 -8.05 -6.16 -2.71
N TYR A 21 -7.87 -6.82 -3.86
CA TYR A 21 -7.92 -6.13 -5.15
C TYR A 21 -8.43 -7.02 -6.30
N HIS A 22 -9.12 -6.37 -7.24
CA HIS A 22 -9.57 -6.97 -8.49
C HIS A 22 -8.42 -6.97 -9.51
N GLY A 23 -7.79 -8.12 -9.74
CA GLY A 23 -6.59 -8.27 -10.56
C GLY A 23 -6.62 -7.59 -11.93
N PRO A 24 -7.67 -7.78 -12.75
CA PRO A 24 -7.78 -7.16 -14.08
C PRO A 24 -7.79 -5.62 -14.07
N SER A 25 -8.07 -5.00 -12.94
CA SER A 25 -8.05 -3.54 -12.80
C SER A 25 -6.65 -2.94 -12.58
N PHE A 26 -5.60 -3.77 -12.46
CA PHE A 26 -4.23 -3.31 -12.19
C PHE A 26 -3.21 -3.95 -13.14
N ALA A 27 -2.06 -3.30 -13.28
CA ALA A 27 -0.91 -3.80 -14.02
C ALA A 27 -0.07 -4.86 -13.28
N GLY A 28 -0.69 -5.58 -12.32
CA GLY A 28 -0.01 -6.43 -11.34
C GLY A 28 0.29 -5.68 -10.04
N PHE A 29 0.91 -6.38 -9.08
CA PHE A 29 1.18 -5.78 -7.77
C PHE A 29 2.36 -4.81 -7.79
N ALA A 30 3.47 -5.25 -8.36
CA ALA A 30 4.76 -4.56 -8.27
C ALA A 30 4.76 -3.28 -9.11
N TRP A 31 5.44 -2.25 -8.59
CA TRP A 31 5.66 -1.01 -9.32
C TRP A 31 6.39 -1.27 -10.64
N ASN A 32 5.97 -0.59 -11.70
CA ASN A 32 6.60 -0.67 -13.02
C ASN A 32 6.66 0.72 -13.67
N ALA A 33 7.85 1.14 -14.09
CA ALA A 33 8.09 2.44 -14.72
C ALA A 33 7.22 2.68 -15.96
N ALA A 34 6.98 1.66 -16.78
CA ALA A 34 6.22 1.79 -18.02
C ALA A 34 4.73 2.13 -17.78
N THR A 35 4.17 1.69 -16.66
CA THR A 35 2.75 1.92 -16.32
C THR A 35 2.59 3.03 -15.28
N ASP A 36 3.39 3.01 -14.22
CA ASP A 36 3.22 3.89 -13.07
C ASP A 36 3.84 5.28 -13.25
N ASN A 37 4.82 5.44 -14.16
CA ASN A 37 5.40 6.74 -14.54
C ASN A 37 4.87 7.26 -15.88
N ALA A 38 3.80 6.70 -16.43
CA ALA A 38 3.24 7.11 -17.73
C ALA A 38 2.62 8.53 -17.73
N GLY A 39 2.97 9.40 -16.78
CA GLY A 39 2.47 10.78 -16.65
C GLY A 39 0.99 10.89 -16.27
N THR A 40 0.31 9.76 -16.01
CA THR A 40 -1.12 9.74 -15.71
C THR A 40 -1.36 9.94 -14.21
N THR A 41 -1.90 11.11 -13.87
CA THR A 41 -2.42 11.40 -12.53
C THR A 41 -3.82 10.80 -12.31
N THR A 42 -4.49 10.43 -13.39
CA THR A 42 -5.81 9.80 -13.37
C THR A 42 -5.68 8.29 -13.53
N TRP A 43 -6.24 7.55 -12.58
CA TRP A 43 -6.29 6.09 -12.62
C TRP A 43 -7.36 5.60 -13.59
N THR A 44 -7.02 4.60 -14.39
CA THR A 44 -7.96 3.78 -15.17
C THR A 44 -7.59 2.30 -15.00
N PRO A 45 -8.50 1.35 -15.26
CA PRO A 45 -8.18 -0.07 -15.15
C PRO A 45 -6.93 -0.45 -15.94
N GLY A 46 -5.94 -1.02 -15.25
CA GLY A 46 -4.67 -1.46 -15.84
C GLY A 46 -3.62 -0.35 -16.01
N SER A 47 -3.92 0.92 -15.66
CA SER A 47 -2.95 2.01 -15.80
C SER A 47 -1.93 2.04 -14.66
N TRP A 48 -2.31 1.58 -13.46
CA TRP A 48 -1.41 1.55 -12.29
C TRP A 48 -1.22 0.13 -11.75
N SER A 49 -0.09 -0.10 -11.11
CA SER A 49 0.13 -1.22 -10.21
C SER A 49 -0.64 -1.04 -8.89
N VAL A 50 -0.86 -2.14 -8.16
CA VAL A 50 -1.45 -2.08 -6.82
C VAL A 50 -0.57 -1.26 -5.87
N SER A 51 0.75 -1.42 -5.95
CA SER A 51 1.69 -0.67 -5.11
C SER A 51 1.64 0.85 -5.37
N ARG A 52 1.50 1.29 -6.63
CA ARG A 52 1.30 2.70 -6.98
C ARG A 52 -0.03 3.21 -6.43
N ALA A 53 -1.11 2.47 -6.62
CA ALA A 53 -2.43 2.85 -6.12
C ALA A 53 -2.45 3.03 -4.60
N LEU A 54 -1.85 2.10 -3.85
CA LEU A 54 -1.74 2.22 -2.39
C LEU A 54 -0.86 3.39 -1.98
N THR A 55 0.29 3.58 -2.62
CA THR A 55 1.20 4.71 -2.31
C THR A 55 0.51 6.04 -2.57
N HIS A 56 -0.22 6.16 -3.69
CA HIS A 56 -1.00 7.33 -4.02
C HIS A 56 -2.11 7.58 -2.99
N ALA A 57 -2.87 6.54 -2.62
CA ALA A 57 -3.92 6.65 -1.62
C ALA A 57 -3.38 7.12 -0.26
N TRP A 58 -2.25 6.55 0.17
CA TRP A 58 -1.67 6.85 1.48
C TRP A 58 -0.74 8.06 1.51
N ALA A 59 -0.41 8.68 0.38
CA ALA A 59 0.50 9.82 0.32
C ALA A 59 0.22 10.92 1.38
N PRO A 60 -1.04 11.30 1.68
CA PRO A 60 -1.33 12.27 2.74
C PRO A 60 -0.95 11.81 4.16
N LEU A 61 -0.85 10.50 4.40
CA LEU A 61 -0.53 9.87 5.68
C LEU A 61 0.97 9.62 5.86
N LEU A 62 1.75 9.78 4.79
CA LEU A 62 3.19 9.56 4.80
C LEU A 62 3.92 10.87 5.08
N ASP A 63 5.04 10.81 5.80
CA ASP A 63 5.93 11.98 5.98
C ASP A 63 6.78 12.30 4.73
N LYS A 64 6.61 11.52 3.66
CA LYS A 64 7.18 11.75 2.33
C LYS A 64 6.16 11.31 1.29
N GLU A 65 6.09 12.03 0.18
CA GLU A 65 5.15 11.77 -0.92
C GLU A 65 5.18 10.32 -1.41
N THR A 66 6.36 9.70 -1.40
CA THR A 66 6.52 8.28 -1.72
C THR A 66 7.27 7.55 -0.62
N ARG A 67 6.70 6.45 -0.16
CA ARG A 67 7.37 5.46 0.68
C ARG A 67 7.19 4.08 0.08
N PRO A 68 8.25 3.25 0.01
CA PRO A 68 8.11 1.88 -0.43
C PRO A 68 7.12 1.12 0.46
N ILE A 69 6.14 0.50 -0.18
CA ILE A 69 5.23 -0.44 0.46
C ILE A 69 5.85 -1.82 0.32
N ALA A 70 6.16 -2.45 1.44
CA ALA A 70 6.58 -3.84 1.44
C ALA A 70 5.36 -4.74 1.31
N SER A 71 5.50 -5.85 0.60
CA SER A 71 4.42 -6.81 0.35
C SER A 71 4.91 -8.22 0.63
N ALA A 72 4.03 -9.06 1.17
CA ALA A 72 4.34 -10.47 1.42
C ALA A 72 4.57 -11.29 0.13
N GLY A 73 4.03 -10.83 -1.01
CA GLY A 73 4.20 -11.48 -2.29
C GLY A 73 3.83 -10.56 -3.45
N ARG A 74 4.54 -10.73 -4.57
CA ARG A 74 4.19 -10.09 -5.84
C ARG A 74 3.19 -10.97 -6.59
N THR A 75 2.32 -10.33 -7.36
CA THR A 75 1.42 -11.00 -8.28
C THR A 75 1.50 -10.35 -9.65
N ASP A 76 1.34 -11.18 -10.67
CA ASP A 76 1.31 -10.74 -12.07
C ASP A 76 -0.01 -10.04 -12.40
N ARG A 77 -0.04 -9.38 -13.56
CA ARG A 77 -1.23 -8.71 -14.09
C ARG A 77 -2.40 -9.70 -14.18
N GLY A 78 -3.58 -9.28 -13.72
CA GLY A 78 -4.82 -10.08 -13.77
C GLY A 78 -5.04 -10.99 -12.56
N VAL A 79 -4.02 -11.26 -11.74
CA VAL A 79 -4.17 -12.08 -10.53
C VAL A 79 -4.92 -11.31 -9.45
N HIS A 80 -5.89 -11.94 -8.80
CA HIS A 80 -6.63 -11.35 -7.69
C HIS A 80 -5.95 -11.60 -6.35
N ALA A 81 -6.25 -10.77 -5.35
CA ALA A 81 -5.97 -11.11 -3.96
C ALA A 81 -7.12 -10.74 -3.06
N VAL A 82 -7.34 -11.57 -2.03
CA VAL A 82 -8.38 -11.36 -1.02
C VAL A 82 -7.81 -10.73 0.25
N ALA A 83 -6.56 -11.04 0.59
CA ALA A 83 -5.91 -10.59 1.82
C ALA A 83 -4.39 -10.47 1.64
N SER A 84 -3.93 -9.86 0.54
CA SER A 84 -2.51 -9.62 0.35
C SER A 84 -1.98 -8.73 1.49
N ALA A 85 -0.98 -9.23 2.21
CA ALA A 85 -0.41 -8.51 3.33
C ALA A 85 0.63 -7.50 2.83
N VAL A 86 0.48 -6.25 3.26
CA VAL A 86 1.42 -5.17 2.98
C VAL A 86 1.81 -4.47 4.28
N SER A 87 2.97 -3.83 4.29
CA SER A 87 3.39 -2.98 5.40
C SER A 87 4.05 -1.71 4.90
N PHE A 88 3.92 -0.66 5.70
CA PHE A 88 4.57 0.62 5.49
C PHE A 88 4.85 1.28 6.84
N TRP A 89 5.64 2.35 6.81
CA TRP A 89 5.94 3.14 8.00
C TRP A 89 5.95 4.62 7.66
N THR A 90 5.74 5.47 8.66
CA THR A 90 5.75 6.92 8.53
C THR A 90 6.34 7.55 9.80
N LYS A 91 6.87 8.77 9.69
CA LYS A 91 7.25 9.60 10.84
C LYS A 91 6.09 10.44 11.36
N ARG A 92 4.96 10.46 10.65
CA ARG A 92 3.70 11.02 11.17
C ARG A 92 3.16 10.09 12.25
N LEU A 93 3.17 10.55 13.50
CA LEU A 93 2.76 9.76 14.65
C LEU A 93 1.26 9.91 14.98
N ASP A 94 0.58 10.78 14.25
CA ASP A 94 -0.83 11.15 14.39
C ASP A 94 -1.77 10.39 13.43
N VAL A 95 -1.26 9.38 12.71
CA VAL A 95 -2.05 8.62 11.73
C VAL A 95 -2.93 7.58 12.43
N ASP A 96 -4.24 7.65 12.22
CA ASP A 96 -5.18 6.63 12.67
C ASP A 96 -5.28 5.47 11.65
N VAL A 97 -5.50 4.25 12.13
CA VAL A 97 -5.82 3.09 11.28
C VAL A 97 -7.06 3.33 10.42
N ALA A 98 -8.06 4.06 10.93
CA ALA A 98 -9.26 4.41 10.18
C ALA A 98 -8.96 5.34 9.00
N ASP A 99 -7.93 6.19 9.10
CA ASP A 99 -7.52 7.07 8.00
C ASP A 99 -6.88 6.27 6.85
N ILE A 100 -6.15 5.20 7.18
CA ILE A 100 -5.52 4.29 6.20
C ILE A 100 -6.58 3.60 5.34
N GLU A 101 -7.64 3.10 5.98
CA GLU A 101 -8.78 2.47 5.30
C GLU A 101 -9.55 3.50 4.46
N ARG A 102 -9.88 4.65 5.05
CA ARG A 102 -10.63 5.72 4.39
C ARG A 102 -9.89 6.28 3.18
N ALA A 103 -8.58 6.44 3.27
CA ALA A 103 -7.74 6.93 2.18
C ALA A 103 -7.82 6.01 0.96
N VAL A 104 -7.79 4.68 1.16
CA VAL A 104 -7.95 3.72 0.06
C VAL A 104 -9.38 3.72 -0.47
N ALA A 105 -10.39 3.70 0.40
CA ALA A 105 -11.79 3.74 -0.02
C ALA A 105 -12.11 4.99 -0.88
N ASN A 106 -11.50 6.14 -0.54
CA ASN A 106 -11.69 7.39 -1.26
C ASN A 106 -10.74 7.58 -2.45
N SER A 107 -9.78 6.69 -2.66
CA SER A 107 -8.90 6.70 -3.84
C SER A 107 -9.67 6.34 -5.11
N PRO A 108 -9.20 6.73 -6.31
CA PRO A 108 -9.87 6.38 -7.57
C PRO A 108 -10.21 4.87 -7.72
N PRO A 109 -9.28 3.92 -7.50
CA PRO A 109 -9.62 2.50 -7.55
C PRO A 109 -10.54 2.05 -6.41
N GLY A 110 -10.47 2.70 -5.24
CA GLY A 110 -11.35 2.41 -4.11
C GLY A 110 -12.81 2.77 -4.37
N ARG A 111 -13.07 3.94 -4.95
CA ARG A 111 -14.43 4.44 -5.24
C ARG A 111 -15.20 3.54 -6.21
N VAL A 112 -14.51 2.88 -7.12
CA VAL A 112 -15.11 1.90 -8.05
C VAL A 112 -15.10 0.47 -7.51
N GLY A 113 -14.62 0.27 -6.28
CA GLY A 113 -14.58 -1.02 -5.61
C GLY A 113 -13.50 -1.98 -6.11
N ALA A 114 -12.49 -1.51 -6.86
CA ALA A 114 -11.40 -2.32 -7.38
C ALA A 114 -10.28 -2.57 -6.35
N LEU A 115 -10.17 -1.73 -5.32
CA LEU A 115 -9.18 -1.82 -4.25
C LEU A 115 -9.84 -1.60 -2.90
N ARG A 116 -9.52 -2.44 -1.91
CA ARG A 116 -10.01 -2.28 -0.53
C ARG A 116 -8.94 -2.68 0.47
N VAL A 117 -8.86 -1.95 1.57
CA VAL A 117 -8.17 -2.41 2.76
C VAL A 117 -9.21 -3.11 3.62
N THR A 118 -8.95 -4.37 3.97
CA THR A 118 -9.90 -5.22 4.72
C THR A 118 -9.56 -5.30 6.20
N HIS A 119 -8.32 -4.99 6.57
CA HIS A 119 -7.87 -4.97 7.94
C HIS A 119 -6.56 -4.18 8.05
N VAL A 120 -6.44 -3.35 9.09
CA VAL A 120 -5.19 -2.64 9.42
C VAL A 120 -4.88 -2.79 10.90
N THR A 121 -3.61 -2.99 11.21
CA THR A 121 -3.09 -2.92 12.58
C THR A 121 -1.84 -2.06 12.60
N SER A 122 -1.64 -1.30 13.67
CA SER A 122 -0.31 -0.80 13.99
C SER A 122 0.62 -1.99 14.27
N ALA A 123 1.85 -1.89 13.80
CA ALA A 123 2.89 -2.86 14.13
C ALA A 123 3.56 -2.40 15.45
N PRO A 124 3.71 -3.30 16.44
CA PRO A 124 4.36 -3.00 17.70
C PRO A 124 5.79 -2.49 17.51
N HIS A 125 6.22 -1.67 18.46
CA HIS A 125 7.60 -1.19 18.65
C HIS A 125 8.60 -2.29 19.06
N SER A 126 8.28 -3.56 18.86
CA SER A 126 9.20 -4.68 19.03
C SER A 126 8.59 -5.89 18.33
N PHE A 127 9.24 -6.38 17.29
CA PHE A 127 8.91 -7.64 16.62
C PHE A 127 10.21 -8.41 16.43
#